data_AF-A0A969HJ00-F1
#
_entry.id   AF-A0A969HJ00-F1
#
_cell.length_a   1.000
_cell.length_b   1.000
_cell.length_c   1.000
_cell.angle_alpha   90.00
_cell.angle_beta   90.00
_cell.angle_gamma   90.00
#
_symmetry.space_group_name_H-M   'P 1'
#
loop_
_entity.id
_entity.type
_entity.pdbx_description
1 polymer ?
#
loop_
_entity_poly.entity_id
_entity_poly.type
_entity_poly.pdbx_seq_one_letter_code
_entity_poly.pdbx_strand_id
1 'polypeptide(L)'
;MKAFNTIFADIMEKDKLRFGSLILSAFYCGNDVEARQIVGRLAEEAGFNPVDAGELKNARYLEGMAHLNIQLAVTMQGGTDAGFGYFRK
;
A
#
# COMPACT_ATOMS: atom_id res chain seq x y z
N MET A 1 4.46 11.68 7.91
CA MET A 1 3.72 11.07 6.78
C MET A 1 4.31 9.70 6.53
N LYS A 2 3.51 8.71 6.13
CA LYS A 2 3.95 7.33 5.81
C LYS A 2 3.07 6.82 4.66
N ALA A 3 3.66 6.19 3.66
CA ALA A 3 2.95 5.60 2.52
C ALA A 3 3.81 4.55 1.82
N PHE A 4 3.20 3.75 0.94
CA PHE A 4 3.82 2.79 0.00
C PHE A 4 4.68 1.66 0.60
N ASN A 5 4.95 1.66 1.91
CA ASN A 5 5.80 0.66 2.56
C ASN A 5 5.22 -0.77 2.51
N THR A 6 3.92 -0.92 2.27
CA THR A 6 3.24 -2.22 2.21
C THR A 6 3.30 -2.87 0.82
N ILE A 7 3.93 -2.23 -0.16
CA ILE A 7 3.97 -2.65 -1.57
C ILE A 7 5.43 -2.93 -1.96
N PHE A 8 5.70 -4.06 -2.62
CA PHE A 8 7.03 -4.35 -3.16
C PHE A 8 7.33 -3.53 -4.41
N ALA A 9 8.60 -3.18 -4.60
CA ALA A 9 9.03 -2.46 -5.80
C ALA A 9 8.75 -3.25 -7.10
N ASP A 10 8.89 -4.57 -7.07
CA ASP A 10 8.73 -5.46 -8.24
C ASP A 10 7.34 -5.41 -8.89
N ILE A 11 6.33 -4.99 -8.12
CA ILE A 11 4.93 -4.85 -8.57
C ILE A 11 4.50 -3.39 -8.73
N MET A 12 5.38 -2.42 -8.50
CA MET A 12 5.12 -0.99 -8.76
C MET A 12 5.25 -0.63 -10.24
N GLU A 13 4.87 -1.54 -11.13
CA GLU A 13 4.77 -1.33 -12.57
C GLU A 13 3.29 -1.30 -12.96
N LYS A 14 2.88 -0.37 -13.84
CA LYS A 14 1.46 -0.14 -14.19
C LYS A 14 0.72 -1.43 -14.56
N ASP A 15 1.37 -2.35 -15.26
CA ASP A 15 0.76 -3.58 -15.75
C ASP A 15 0.60 -4.66 -14.66
N LYS A 16 1.32 -4.53 -13.54
CA LYS A 16 1.31 -5.48 -12.41
C LYS A 16 0.45 -5.03 -11.23
N LEU A 17 -0.06 -3.80 -11.25
CA LEU A 17 -0.93 -3.28 -10.17
C LEU A 17 -2.28 -4.01 -10.06
N ARG A 18 -2.67 -4.72 -11.10
CA ARG A 18 -3.98 -5.35 -11.24
C ARG A 18 -3.89 -6.86 -11.08
N PHE A 19 -4.67 -7.38 -10.15
CA PHE A 19 -4.85 -8.81 -9.91
C PHE A 19 -6.27 -9.18 -10.34
N GLY A 20 -6.46 -9.39 -11.65
CA GLY A 20 -7.80 -9.50 -12.24
C GLY A 20 -8.58 -8.19 -12.14
N SER A 21 -9.73 -8.22 -11.48
CA SER A 21 -10.53 -7.01 -11.20
C SER A 21 -10.05 -6.23 -9.97
N LEU A 22 -9.11 -6.79 -9.20
CA LEU A 22 -8.59 -6.19 -7.98
C LEU A 22 -7.43 -5.25 -8.29
N ILE A 23 -7.33 -4.16 -7.55
CA ILE A 23 -6.25 -3.18 -7.62
C ILE A 23 -5.55 -3.15 -6.27
N LEU A 24 -4.21 -3.13 -6.26
CA LEU A 24 -3.42 -3.01 -5.04
C LEU A 24 -3.78 -1.75 -4.24
N SER A 25 -3.87 -1.89 -2.91
CA SER A 25 -4.12 -0.78 -2.02
C SER A 25 -2.84 -0.07 -1.61
N ALA A 26 -2.80 1.24 -1.81
CA ALA A 26 -1.76 2.12 -1.28
C ALA A 26 -2.26 2.72 0.05
N PHE A 27 -1.82 2.13 1.16
CA PHE A 27 -2.11 2.66 2.49
C PHE A 27 -1.20 3.83 2.82
N TYR A 28 -1.77 4.90 3.38
CA TYR A 28 -1.02 6.09 3.81
C TYR A 28 -1.59 6.70 5.08
N CYS A 29 -0.76 7.39 5.87
CA CYS A 29 -1.17 8.10 7.06
C CYS A 29 -0.27 9.30 7.39
N GLY A 30 -0.77 10.25 8.17
CA GLY A 30 -0.07 11.48 8.51
C GLY A 30 -0.90 12.44 9.34
N ASN A 31 -0.23 13.33 10.08
CA ASN A 31 -0.90 14.34 10.89
C ASN A 31 -1.25 15.61 10.09
N ASP A 32 -0.52 15.85 9.00
CA ASP A 32 -0.80 16.93 8.05
C ASP A 32 -1.88 16.48 7.06
N VAL A 33 -3.00 17.21 7.04
CA VAL A 33 -4.16 16.90 6.19
C VAL A 33 -3.87 17.18 4.72
N GLU A 34 -3.18 18.28 4.41
CA GLU A 34 -2.87 18.67 3.03
C GLU A 34 -1.88 17.68 2.42
N ALA A 35 -0.83 17.31 3.16
CA ALA A 35 0.13 16.31 2.73
C ALA A 35 -0.54 14.94 2.48
N ARG A 36 -1.49 14.52 3.33
CA ARG A 36 -2.25 13.27 3.11
C ARG A 36 -3.10 13.33 1.84
N GLN A 37 -3.75 14.45 1.55
CA GLN A 37 -4.54 14.60 0.33
C GLN A 37 -3.65 14.55 -0.93
N ILE A 38 -2.48 15.21 -0.90
CA ILE A 38 -1.51 15.17 -2.00
C ILE A 38 -1.07 13.72 -2.26
N VAL A 39 -0.72 12.98 -1.20
CA VAL A 39 -0.27 11.59 -1.31
C VAL A 39 -1.38 10.66 -1.79
N GLY A 40 -2.62 10.87 -1.32
CA GLY A 40 -3.78 10.12 -1.77
C GLY A 40 -4.02 10.28 -3.27
N ARG A 41 -3.96 11.52 -3.78
CA ARG A 41 -4.06 11.80 -5.23
C ARG A 41 -2.91 11.18 -6.01
N LEU A 42 -1.69 11.29 -5.52
CA LEU A 42 -0.52 10.69 -6.17
C LEU A 42 -0.67 9.16 -6.30
N ALA A 43 -1.19 8.49 -5.26
CA ALA A 43 -1.44 7.06 -5.30
C ALA A 43 -2.52 6.69 -6.31
N GLU A 44 -3.60 7.47 -6.41
CA GLU A 44 -4.66 7.29 -7.40
C GLU A 44 -4.14 7.50 -8.83
N GLU A 45 -3.40 8.58 -9.08
CA GLU A 45 -2.78 8.89 -10.39
C GLU A 45 -1.76 7.82 -10.82
N ALA A 46 -1.07 7.21 -9.85
CA ALA A 46 -0.18 6.08 -10.07
C ALA A 46 -0.93 4.75 -10.35
N GLY A 47 -2.25 4.70 -10.18
CA GLY A 47 -3.10 3.55 -10.51
C GLY A 47 -3.41 2.62 -9.33
N PHE A 48 -3.09 3.01 -8.10
CA PHE A 48 -3.43 2.25 -6.89
C PHE A 48 -4.84 2.58 -6.40
N ASN A 49 -5.36 1.75 -5.48
CA ASN A 49 -6.51 2.07 -4.65
C ASN A 49 -6.04 2.82 -3.37
N PRO A 50 -6.18 4.15 -3.28
CA PRO A 50 -5.71 4.91 -2.13
C PRO A 50 -6.51 4.60 -0.86
N VAL A 51 -5.83 4.29 0.26
CA VAL A 51 -6.46 4.04 1.57
C VAL A 51 -5.84 4.94 2.64
N ASP A 52 -6.57 5.98 3.05
CA ASP A 52 -6.18 6.83 4.17
C ASP A 52 -6.39 6.09 5.49
N ALA A 53 -5.29 5.77 6.18
CA ALA A 53 -5.26 5.14 7.48
C ALA A 53 -5.24 6.16 8.64
N GLY A 54 -5.46 7.45 8.36
CA GLY A 54 -5.62 8.50 9.36
C GLY A 54 -4.32 9.10 9.88
N GLU A 55 -4.25 9.32 11.18
CA GLU A 55 -3.11 9.98 11.84
C GLU A 55 -1.81 9.15 11.80
N LEU A 56 -0.67 9.82 11.95
CA LEU A 56 0.65 9.19 11.89
C LEU A 56 0.86 8.09 12.93
N LYS A 57 0.13 8.10 14.05
CA LYS A 57 0.17 7.04 15.07
C LYS A 57 -0.19 5.66 14.49
N ASN A 58 -0.97 5.63 13.41
CA ASN A 58 -1.36 4.40 12.73
C ASN A 58 -0.24 3.84 11.82
N ALA A 59 0.87 4.57 11.62
CA ALA A 59 2.04 4.09 10.87
C ALA A 59 2.57 2.76 11.43
N ARG A 60 2.50 2.54 12.76
CA ARG A 60 2.91 1.27 13.39
C ARG A 60 2.20 0.05 12.81
N TYR A 61 0.94 0.20 12.41
CA TYR A 61 0.16 -0.88 11.80
C TYR A 61 0.60 -1.12 10.36
N LEU A 62 0.91 -0.04 9.62
CA LEU A 62 1.45 -0.14 8.26
C LEU A 62 2.83 -0.81 8.25
N GLU A 63 3.68 -0.55 9.24
CA GLU A 63 4.98 -1.25 9.38
C GLU A 63 4.77 -2.74 9.69
N GLY A 64 3.83 -3.07 10.58
CA GLY A 64 3.47 -4.45 10.86
C GLY A 64 2.98 -5.19 9.61
N MET A 65 2.16 -4.54 8.79
CA MET A 65 1.73 -5.09 7.50
C MET A 65 2.89 -5.29 6.52
N ALA A 66 3.82 -4.33 6.43
CA ALA A 66 5.00 -4.47 5.57
C ALA A 66 5.88 -5.65 5.99
N HIS A 67 6.14 -5.81 7.29
CA HIS A 67 6.87 -6.97 7.81
C HIS A 67 6.15 -8.29 7.53
N LEU A 68 4.82 -8.33 7.66
CA LEU A 68 4.04 -9.50 7.29
C LEU A 68 4.20 -9.81 5.79
N ASN A 69 4.15 -8.80 4.91
CA ASN A 69 4.33 -9.00 3.48
C ASN A 69 5.72 -9.58 3.16
N ILE A 70 6.77 -9.03 3.79
CA ILE A 70 8.14 -9.55 3.68
C ILE A 70 8.23 -11.01 4.12
N GLN A 71 7.60 -11.37 5.25
CA GLN A 71 7.60 -12.73 5.76
C GLN A 71 6.94 -13.71 4.79
N LEU A 72 5.80 -13.33 4.22
CA LEU A 72 5.08 -14.13 3.22
C LEU A 72 5.89 -14.30 1.92
N ALA A 73 6.45 -13.20 1.42
CA ALA A 73 7.17 -13.19 0.14
C ALA A 73 8.52 -13.91 0.20
N VAL A 74 9.34 -13.57 1.20
CA VAL A 74 10.75 -13.99 1.27
C VAL A 74 10.89 -15.26 2.09
N THR A 75 10.48 -15.23 3.36
CA THR A 75 10.70 -16.36 4.27
C THR A 75 9.85 -17.57 3.90
N MET A 76 8.60 -17.33 3.49
CA MET A 76 7.66 -18.39 3.09
C MET A 76 7.66 -18.66 1.58
N GLN A 77 8.59 -18.06 0.83
CA GLN A 77 8.80 -18.30 -0.60
C GLN A 77 7.55 -18.02 -1.48
N GLY A 78 6.68 -17.12 -1.05
CA GLY A 78 5.50 -16.69 -1.81
C GLY A 78 5.81 -15.78 -3.00
N GLY A 79 7.03 -15.22 -3.04
CA GLY A 79 7.45 -14.27 -4.08
C GLY A 79 6.98 -12.84 -3.84
N THR A 80 7.60 -11.90 -4.55
CA THR A 80 7.34 -10.46 -4.44
C THR A 80 6.26 -9.96 -5.40
N ASP A 81 5.74 -10.82 -6.27
CA ASP A 81 4.62 -10.55 -7.19
C ASP A 81 3.24 -10.64 -6.49
N ALA A 82 3.14 -10.04 -5.30
CA ALA A 82 1.98 -10.14 -4.42
C ALA A 82 1.85 -8.90 -3.51
N GLY A 83 0.62 -8.57 -3.12
CA GLY A 83 0.36 -7.46 -2.22
C GLY A 83 -1.04 -7.46 -1.62
N PHE A 84 -1.30 -6.47 -0.77
CA PHE A 84 -2.58 -6.33 -0.08
C PHE A 84 -3.61 -5.53 -0.88
N GLY A 85 -4.86 -5.95 -0.81
CA GLY A 85 -6.02 -5.19 -1.27
C GLY A 85 -7.02 -4.98 -0.14
N TYR A 86 -7.54 -3.76 0.00
CA TYR A 86 -8.61 -3.40 0.93
C TYR A 86 -9.86 -3.01 0.14
N PHE A 87 -10.93 -3.77 0.34
CA PHE A 87 -12.18 -3.62 -0.39
C PHE A 87 -13.30 -3.31 0.62
N ARG A 88 -14.06 -2.25 0.33
CA ARG A 88 -15.23 -1.83 1.13
C ARG A 88 -16.47 -1.78 0.23
N LYS A 89 -17.64 -2.05 0.80
CA LYS A 89 -18.95 -1.91 0.14
C LYS A 89 -19.56 -0.55 0.46
#